data_AF-A0A172TQ60-F1
#
_entry.id   AF-A0A172TQ60-F1
#
_cell.length_a   1.000
_cell.length_b   1.000
_cell.length_c   1.000
_cell.angle_alpha   90.00
_cell.angle_beta   90.00
_cell.angle_gamma   90.00
#
_symmetry.space_group_name_H-M   'P 1'
#
loop_
_entity.id
_entity.type
_entity.pdbx_description
1 polymer ?
#
loop_
_entity_poly.entity_id
_entity_poly.type
_entity_poly.pdbx_seq_one_letter_code
_entity_poly.pdbx_strand_id
1 'polypeptide(L)'
;MTVAPAVSSSETKSLCQGQLPYQWHGRSLTQAGTYKDTLQNQVGCDSIVTLVLTVAPAVSSSETKSLCQGQLPYQWHGRSLTQAGTYKDTLQTRWVVTPSVTLVLTVAQR
;
A
#
# COMPACT_ATOMS: atom_id res chain seq x y z
N MET A 1 -44.16 -22.80 2.18
CA MET A 1 -42.73 -22.84 2.51
C MET A 1 -42.12 -21.55 2.00
N THR A 2 -41.80 -20.62 2.89
CA THR A 2 -41.19 -19.34 2.51
C THR A 2 -39.68 -19.58 2.48
N VAL A 3 -39.10 -19.69 1.28
CA VAL A 3 -37.65 -19.78 1.13
C VAL A 3 -37.09 -18.44 1.62
N ALA A 4 -36.33 -18.45 2.72
CA ALA A 4 -35.59 -17.27 3.15
C ALA A 4 -34.64 -16.86 2.01
N PRO A 5 -34.62 -15.60 1.58
CA PRO A 5 -33.73 -15.18 0.50
C PRO A 5 -32.28 -15.42 0.92
N ALA A 6 -31.46 -15.96 0.01
CA ALA A 6 -30.03 -16.04 0.22
C ALA A 6 -29.48 -14.63 0.48
N VAL A 7 -28.87 -14.42 1.64
CA VAL A 7 -28.32 -13.12 2.02
C VAL A 7 -26.93 -13.01 1.42
N SER A 8 -26.78 -12.15 0.42
CA SER A 8 -25.48 -11.81 -0.15
C SER A 8 -24.97 -10.49 0.43
N SER A 9 -23.77 -10.50 1.00
CA SER A 9 -23.08 -9.28 1.45
C SER A 9 -21.86 -9.01 0.57
N SER A 10 -21.59 -7.75 0.27
CA SER A 10 -20.39 -7.34 -0.45
C SER A 10 -19.58 -6.32 0.34
N GLU A 11 -18.27 -6.52 0.39
CA GLU A 11 -17.31 -5.63 1.02
C GLU A 11 -16.26 -5.23 0.00
N THR A 12 -15.83 -3.96 0.04
CA THR A 12 -14.72 -3.49 -0.79
C THR A 12 -13.60 -3.02 0.12
N LYS A 13 -12.40 -3.56 -0.10
CA LYS A 13 -11.20 -3.17 0.63
C LYS A 13 -10.13 -2.70 -0.35
N SER A 14 -9.55 -1.54 -0.06
CA SER A 14 -8.42 -1.00 -0.81
C SER A 14 -7.19 -0.97 0.09
N LEU A 15 -6.09 -1.57 -0.39
CA LEU A 15 -4.81 -1.68 0.30
C LEU A 15 -3.66 -1.32 -0.63
N CYS A 16 -2.48 -1.14 -0.08
CA CYS A 16 -1.24 -0.99 -0.85
C CYS A 16 -0.48 -2.30 -0.98
N GLN A 17 0.36 -2.41 -2.02
CA GLN A 17 1.31 -3.53 -2.18
C GLN A 17 2.09 -3.84 -0.87
N GLY A 18 2.55 -2.81 -0.15
CA GLY A 18 3.26 -2.97 1.13
C GLY A 18 2.40 -3.36 2.34
N GLN A 19 1.07 -3.45 2.19
CA GLN A 19 0.14 -3.88 3.23
C GLN A 19 -0.33 -5.32 3.05
N LEU A 20 0.18 -6.01 2.03
CA LEU A 20 -0.03 -7.44 1.86
C LEU A 20 0.91 -8.23 2.79
N PRO A 21 0.49 -9.40 3.28
CA PRO A 21 -0.78 -10.05 2.98
C PRO A 21 -1.98 -9.56 3.83
N TYR A 22 -3.17 -9.49 3.22
CA TYR A 22 -4.42 -9.17 3.92
C TYR A 22 -5.09 -10.43 4.46
N GLN A 23 -5.45 -10.44 5.75
CA GLN A 23 -6.14 -11.56 6.37
C GLN A 23 -7.65 -11.40 6.26
N TRP A 24 -8.31 -12.34 5.60
CA TRP A 24 -9.76 -12.34 5.39
C TRP A 24 -10.36 -13.73 5.66
N HIS A 25 -11.19 -13.85 6.70
CA HIS A 25 -11.80 -15.12 7.16
C HIS A 25 -10.80 -16.30 7.26
N GLY A 26 -9.59 -16.04 7.77
CA GLY A 26 -8.54 -17.06 7.89
C GLY A 26 -7.79 -17.37 6.59
N ARG A 27 -8.11 -16.70 5.48
CA ARG A 27 -7.35 -16.75 4.21
C ARG A 27 -6.38 -15.57 4.13
N SER A 28 -5.16 -15.85 3.69
CA SER A 28 -4.14 -14.84 3.45
C SER A 28 -4.17 -14.41 1.98
N LEU A 29 -4.66 -13.20 1.72
CA LEU A 29 -4.83 -12.65 0.38
C LEU A 29 -3.58 -11.82 0.03
N THR A 30 -2.85 -12.25 -0.99
CA THR A 30 -1.59 -11.63 -1.46
C THR A 30 -1.76 -10.84 -2.75
N GLN A 31 -2.96 -10.80 -3.32
CA GLN A 31 -3.21 -10.12 -4.60
C GLN A 31 -4.57 -9.44 -4.61
N ALA A 32 -4.71 -8.41 -5.44
CA ALA A 32 -6.01 -7.85 -5.75
C ALA A 32 -6.88 -8.90 -6.45
N GLY A 33 -8.16 -8.90 -6.14
CA GLY A 33 -9.12 -9.84 -6.70
C GLY A 33 -10.46 -9.81 -5.98
N THR A 34 -11.41 -10.54 -6.54
CA THR A 34 -12.71 -10.75 -5.91
C THR A 34 -12.71 -12.12 -5.26
N TYR A 35 -12.86 -12.14 -3.94
CA TYR A 35 -12.90 -13.35 -3.13
C TYR A 35 -14.31 -13.59 -2.64
N LYS A 36 -14.77 -14.84 -2.67
CA LYS A 36 -16.07 -15.25 -2.16
C LYS A 36 -15.89 -16.27 -1.05
N ASP A 37 -16.71 -16.15 -0.03
CA ASP A 37 -16.78 -17.13 1.05
C ASP A 37 -18.22 -17.32 1.50
N THR A 38 -18.51 -18.54 1.94
CA THR A 38 -19.84 -18.93 2.40
C THR A 38 -19.82 -18.98 3.92
N LEU A 39 -20.54 -18.06 4.56
CA LEU A 39 -20.85 -18.16 5.97
C LEU A 39 -22.03 -19.09 6.13
N GLN A 40 -21.75 -20.33 6.54
CA GLN A 40 -22.77 -21.31 6.87
C GLN A 40 -23.37 -20.91 8.22
N ASN A 41 -24.60 -20.40 8.20
CA ASN A 41 -25.32 -20.12 9.44
C ASN A 41 -25.86 -21.44 9.99
N GLN A 42 -25.90 -21.61 11.31
CA GLN A 42 -26.29 -22.85 12.01
C GLN A 42 -27.69 -23.41 11.65
N VAL A 43 -28.48 -22.66 10.87
CA VAL A 43 -29.87 -22.95 10.47
C VAL A 43 -29.99 -23.28 8.96
N GLY A 44 -28.88 -23.33 8.19
CA GLY A 44 -28.89 -23.71 6.77
C GLY A 44 -29.35 -22.61 5.81
N CYS A 45 -29.42 -21.36 6.27
CA CYS A 45 -29.45 -20.18 5.40
C CYS A 45 -28.01 -19.77 5.10
N ASP A 46 -27.47 -20.21 3.98
CA ASP A 46 -26.11 -19.89 3.57
C ASP A 46 -26.02 -18.42 3.15
N SER A 47 -25.14 -17.67 3.80
CA SER A 47 -24.84 -16.29 3.39
C SER A 47 -23.56 -16.28 2.56
N ILE A 48 -23.60 -15.65 1.38
CA ILE A 48 -22.41 -15.50 0.53
C ILE A 48 -21.82 -14.13 0.77
N VAL A 49 -20.58 -14.06 1.26
CA VAL A 49 -19.82 -12.82 1.37
C VAL A 49 -18.88 -12.70 0.19
N THR A 50 -18.92 -11.55 -0.47
CA THR A 50 -17.99 -11.22 -1.56
C THR A 50 -17.09 -10.07 -1.12
N LEU A 51 -15.79 -10.31 -1.04
CA LEU A 51 -14.77 -9.27 -0.85
C LEU A 51 -14.18 -8.86 -2.19
N VAL A 52 -14.24 -7.58 -2.52
CA VAL A 52 -13.48 -6.97 -3.61
C VAL A 52 -12.22 -6.35 -3.01
N LEU A 53 -11.09 -7.05 -3.14
CA LEU A 53 -9.79 -6.56 -2.71
C LEU A 53 -9.10 -5.84 -3.86
N THR A 54 -8.86 -4.56 -3.68
CA THR A 54 -8.11 -3.71 -4.62
C THR A 54 -6.74 -3.40 -4.02
N VAL A 55 -5.68 -3.66 -4.78
CA VAL A 55 -4.30 -3.37 -4.36
C VAL A 55 -3.78 -2.25 -5.24
N ALA A 56 -3.63 -1.07 -4.66
CA ALA A 56 -3.01 0.06 -5.32
C ALA A 56 -1.48 -0.16 -5.37
N PRO A 57 -0.84 0.07 -6.53
CA PRO A 57 0.61 0.07 -6.60
C PRO A 57 1.14 1.20 -5.70
N ALA A 58 2.22 0.91 -4.97
CA ALA A 58 2.94 1.97 -4.26
C ALA A 58 3.57 2.88 -5.32
N VAL A 59 3.18 4.15 -5.34
CA VAL A 59 3.80 5.13 -6.24
C VAL A 59 5.14 5.53 -5.64
N SER A 60 6.23 5.13 -6.28
CA SER A 60 7.59 5.53 -5.88
C SER A 60 8.26 6.35 -6.96
N SER A 61 8.85 7.48 -6.60
CA SER A 61 9.70 8.27 -7.49
C SER A 61 11.16 8.22 -7.01
N SER A 62 12.10 8.21 -7.95
CA SER A 62 13.53 8.26 -7.65
C SER A 62 14.19 9.43 -8.37
N GLU A 63 14.93 10.25 -7.64
CA GLU A 63 15.73 11.36 -8.18
C GLU A 63 17.21 11.14 -7.86
N THR A 64 18.08 11.46 -8.81
CA THR A 64 19.53 11.45 -8.61
C THR A 64 20.06 12.86 -8.66
N LYS A 65 20.79 13.28 -7.63
CA LYS A 65 21.44 14.58 -7.57
C LYS A 65 22.94 14.40 -7.37
N SER A 66 23.72 15.06 -8.22
CA SER A 66 25.18 15.12 -8.10
C SER A 66 25.59 16.53 -7.73
N LEU A 67 26.33 16.67 -6.64
CA LEU A 67 26.80 17.93 -6.08
C LEU A 67 28.31 17.87 -5.81
N CYS A 68 28.98 19.03 -5.76
CA CYS A 68 30.36 19.14 -5.27
C CYS A 68 30.39 19.32 -3.75
N GLN A 69 31.51 19.02 -3.08
CA GLN A 69 31.65 19.20 -1.61
C GLN A 69 31.20 20.58 -1.11
N GLY A 70 31.54 21.65 -1.84
CA GLY A 70 31.17 23.03 -1.48
C GLY A 70 29.68 23.37 -1.62
N GLN A 71 28.86 22.44 -2.14
CA GLN A 71 27.41 22.62 -2.29
C GLN A 71 26.61 21.93 -1.16
N LEU A 72 27.29 21.34 -0.18
CA LEU A 72 26.67 20.84 1.04
C LEU A 72 26.52 21.97 2.07
N PRO A 73 25.45 21.99 2.87
CA PRO A 73 24.37 21.00 2.95
C PRO A 73 23.30 21.18 1.86
N TYR A 74 22.80 20.06 1.32
CA TYR A 74 21.68 20.05 0.37
C TYR A 74 20.34 19.97 1.12
N GLN A 75 19.42 20.87 0.82
CA GLN A 75 18.07 20.87 1.40
C GLN A 75 17.14 19.96 0.59
N TRP A 76 16.60 18.93 1.22
CA TRP A 76 15.69 17.99 0.58
C TRP A 76 14.51 17.66 1.50
N HIS A 77 13.28 18.02 1.08
CA HIS A 77 12.05 17.80 1.85
C HIS A 77 12.14 18.25 3.32
N GLY A 78 12.77 19.39 3.58
CA GLY A 78 12.97 19.93 4.93
C GLY A 78 14.09 19.27 5.74
N ARG A 79 14.88 18.36 5.14
CA ARG A 79 16.07 17.74 5.74
C ARG A 79 17.34 18.36 5.16
N SER A 80 18.31 18.67 6.03
CA SER A 80 19.66 19.10 5.66
C SER A 80 20.57 17.90 5.44
N LEU A 81 20.87 17.57 4.19
CA LEU A 81 21.73 16.45 3.82
C LEU A 81 23.19 16.92 3.71
N THR A 82 24.07 16.36 4.55
CA THR A 82 25.49 16.74 4.66
C THR A 82 26.43 15.72 4.03
N GLN A 83 25.92 14.61 3.50
CA GLN A 83 26.74 13.55 2.92
C GLN A 83 26.06 12.94 1.70
N ALA A 84 26.86 12.33 0.83
CA ALA A 84 26.34 11.44 -0.21
C ALA A 84 25.63 10.25 0.44
N GLY A 85 24.52 9.81 -0.17
CA GLY A 85 23.73 8.71 0.35
C GLY A 85 22.40 8.56 -0.38
N THR A 86 21.70 7.47 -0.06
CA THR A 86 20.33 7.27 -0.53
C THR A 86 19.37 7.64 0.59
N TYR A 87 18.51 8.61 0.35
CA TYR A 87 17.54 9.12 1.31
C TYR A 87 16.13 8.80 0.84
N LYS A 88 15.28 8.28 1.73
CA LYS A 88 13.88 7.96 1.43
C LYS A 88 12.96 8.79 2.30
N ASP A 89 11.92 9.34 1.69
CA ASP A 89 10.85 10.06 2.36
C ASP A 89 9.50 9.48 1.94
N THR A 90 8.64 9.25 2.92
CA THR A 90 7.27 8.77 2.69
C THR A 90 6.34 9.94 2.92
N LEU A 91 5.63 10.35 1.87
CA LEU A 91 4.63 11.39 1.99
C LEU A 91 3.42 10.77 2.68
N GLN A 92 3.21 11.12 3.95
CA GLN A 92 2.01 10.74 4.68
C GLN A 92 0.82 11.49 4.06
N THR A 93 0.15 10.84 3.11
CA THR A 93 -1.16 11.32 2.65
C THR A 93 -2.25 10.77 3.57
N ARG A 94 -3.39 11.45 3.62
CA ARG A 94 -4.60 10.98 4.33
C ARG A 94 -5.20 9.71 3.70
N TRP A 95 -4.56 9.15 2.68
CA TRP A 95 -4.99 7.96 1.96
C TRP A 95 -4.11 6.77 2.29
N VAL A 96 -4.71 5.59 2.22
CA VAL A 96 -4.04 4.29 2.45
C VAL A 96 -2.78 4.12 1.58
N VAL A 97 -2.69 4.84 0.45
CA VAL A 97 -1.53 4.92 -0.44
C VAL A 97 -0.54 5.98 0.03
N THR A 98 0.59 5.54 0.58
CA THR A 98 1.71 6.40 0.93
C THR A 98 2.73 6.40 -0.22
N PRO A 99 2.72 7.43 -1.10
CA PRO A 99 3.79 7.55 -2.07
C PRO A 99 5.13 7.78 -1.37
N SER A 100 6.20 7.27 -1.96
CA SER A 100 7.55 7.47 -1.45
C SER A 100 8.46 8.09 -2.49
N VAL A 101 9.34 8.99 -2.06
CA VAL A 101 10.36 9.59 -2.90
C VAL A 101 11.71 9.14 -2.38
N THR A 102 12.59 8.72 -3.29
CA THR A 102 13.96 8.30 -3.00
C THR A 102 14.93 9.27 -3.69
N LEU A 103 15.83 9.88 -2.94
CA LEU A 103 16.92 10.71 -3.46
C LEU A 103 18.24 9.94 -3.36
N VAL A 104 18.92 9.77 -4.49
CA VAL A 104 20.32 9.34 -4.53
C VAL A 104 21.19 10.59 -4.63
N LEU A 105 21.79 10.99 -3.51
CA LEU A 105 22.71 12.12 -3.43
C LEU A 105 24.13 11.61 -3.62
N THR A 106 24.81 12.09 -4.66
CA THR A 106 26.21 11.81 -4.94
C THR A 106 27.03 13.07 -4.75
N VAL A 107 28.18 12.95 -4.08
CA VAL A 107 29.10 14.07 -3.87
C VAL A 107 30.35 13.81 -4.68
N ALA A 108 30.52 14.56 -5.75
CA ALA A 108 31.75 14.57 -6.53
C ALA A 108 32.82 15.33 -5.73
N GLN A 109 33.89 14.63 -5.38
CA GLN A 109 35.17 15.27 -5.10
C GLN A 109 35.74 15.60 -6.48
N ARG A 110 36.11 16.85 -6.71
CA ARG A 110 36.79 17.18 -7.96
C ARG A 110 38.10 16.41 -8.06
#